data_AF-A0A7X0DWH7-F1
#
_entry.id   AF-A0A7X0DWH7-F1
#
_cell.length_a   1.000
_cell.length_b   1.000
_cell.length_c   1.000
_cell.angle_alpha   90.00
_cell.angle_beta   90.00
_cell.angle_gamma   90.00
#
_symmetry.space_group_name_H-M   'P 1'
#
loop_
_entity.id
_entity.type
_entity.pdbx_description
1 polymer ?
#
loop_
_entity_poly.entity_id
_entity_poly.type
_entity_poly.pdbx_seq_one_letter_code
_entity_poly.pdbx_strand_id
1 'polypeptide(L)'
;MTVTAFAKDLANPRTVHTLPNGDVLMIQSRGPEGEPTSRPKDFIRGWIMSIAHGGGGGEQKESNLITLLRDTNRDGTVDEKHDLLKKLDSPFGVAWIDDTLYVASTAAILAYPYKLGQNEITAQPRVLTPLPGGPIDHHWTKDLALSPDGQMLYVSVGSNSNIVENGLEAEKSRAAIWQVDRQTGAARIFASGLRNPNGLGLQP
;
A
#
# COMPACT_ATOMS: atom_id res chain seq x y z
N MET A 1 25.08 -9.76 -11.27
CA MET A 1 23.69 -9.81 -10.78
C MET A 1 22.79 -10.09 -11.96
N THR A 2 21.95 -11.12 -11.87
CA THR A 2 20.98 -11.47 -12.92
C THR A 2 19.58 -11.23 -12.35
N VAL A 3 18.69 -10.65 -13.15
CA VAL A 3 17.30 -10.39 -12.76
C VAL A 3 16.40 -11.25 -13.62
N THR A 4 15.54 -12.05 -12.98
CA THR A 4 14.55 -12.92 -13.63
C THR A 4 13.14 -12.54 -13.19
N ALA A 5 12.16 -12.77 -14.06
CA ALA A 5 10.77 -12.49 -13.73
C ALA A 5 10.24 -13.56 -12.76
N PHE A 6 9.87 -13.14 -11.54
CA PHE A 6 9.29 -14.02 -10.52
C PHE A 6 7.80 -14.31 -10.79
N ALA A 7 7.03 -13.28 -11.15
CA ALA A 7 5.63 -13.40 -11.52
C ALA A 7 5.28 -12.46 -12.68
N LYS A 8 4.26 -12.84 -13.45
CA LYS A 8 3.70 -12.07 -14.56
C LYS A 8 2.19 -11.89 -14.37
N ASP A 9 1.59 -11.12 -15.28
CA ASP A 9 0.15 -10.94 -15.38
C ASP A 9 -0.54 -10.24 -14.21
N LEU A 10 0.20 -9.39 -13.51
CA LEU A 10 -0.29 -8.58 -12.39
C LEU A 10 -0.98 -7.28 -12.87
N ALA A 11 -1.98 -6.84 -12.13
CA ALA A 11 -2.69 -5.58 -12.24
C ALA A 11 -2.07 -4.51 -11.31
N ASN A 12 -1.42 -3.50 -11.89
CA ASN A 12 -0.88 -2.34 -11.15
C ASN A 12 -0.02 -2.72 -9.93
N PRO A 13 1.01 -3.56 -10.10
CA PRO A 13 1.87 -3.95 -8.99
C PRO A 13 2.59 -2.72 -8.39
N ARG A 14 2.52 -2.55 -7.06
CA ARG A 14 3.11 -1.39 -6.36
C ARG A 14 4.27 -1.76 -5.44
N THR A 15 4.09 -2.75 -4.59
CA THR A 15 5.06 -3.15 -3.56
C THR A 15 5.08 -4.67 -3.42
N VAL A 16 6.20 -5.21 -2.99
CA VAL A 16 6.38 -6.63 -2.68
C VAL A 16 6.83 -6.77 -1.24
N HIS A 17 6.35 -7.80 -0.54
CA HIS A 17 6.74 -8.09 0.84
C HIS A 17 6.94 -9.59 1.02
N THR A 18 8.13 -10.01 1.43
CA THR A 18 8.45 -11.40 1.69
C THR A 18 8.12 -11.75 3.14
N LEU A 19 7.32 -12.81 3.32
CA LEU A 19 6.95 -13.33 4.63
C LEU A 19 8.02 -14.30 5.17
N PRO A 20 8.07 -14.54 6.50
CA PRO A 20 9.08 -15.43 7.08
C PRO A 20 9.04 -16.89 6.60
N ASN A 21 7.89 -17.36 6.10
CA ASN A 21 7.78 -18.70 5.50
C ASN A 21 8.28 -18.77 4.05
N GLY A 22 8.66 -17.63 3.45
CA GLY A 22 9.13 -17.52 2.07
C GLY A 22 8.04 -17.13 1.05
N ASP A 23 6.77 -17.09 1.46
CA ASP A 23 5.71 -16.58 0.60
C ASP A 23 5.95 -15.09 0.30
N VAL A 24 5.54 -14.64 -0.89
CA VAL A 24 5.67 -13.24 -1.32
C VAL A 24 4.29 -12.63 -1.50
N LEU A 25 4.03 -11.53 -0.80
CA LEU A 25 2.86 -10.70 -1.00
C LEU A 25 3.13 -9.67 -2.09
N MET A 26 2.28 -9.67 -3.10
CA MET A 26 2.27 -8.70 -4.19
C MET A 26 1.04 -7.80 -4.05
N ILE A 27 1.28 -6.53 -3.69
CA ILE A 27 0.25 -5.53 -3.50
C ILE A 27 -0.10 -4.92 -4.86
N GLN A 28 -1.32 -5.16 -5.31
CA GLN A 28 -1.84 -4.72 -6.60
C GLN A 28 -2.82 -3.57 -6.35
N SER A 29 -2.48 -2.35 -6.74
CA SER A 29 -3.14 -1.16 -6.21
C SER A 29 -3.22 0.03 -7.16
N ARG A 30 -4.35 0.72 -7.09
CA ARG A 30 -4.68 1.95 -7.81
C ARG A 30 -5.15 3.01 -6.84
N GLY A 31 -4.91 4.27 -7.18
CA GLY A 31 -5.37 5.39 -6.34
C GLY A 31 -6.89 5.47 -6.25
N PRO A 32 -7.40 6.19 -5.23
CA PRO A 32 -8.84 6.36 -5.02
C PRO A 32 -9.53 6.93 -6.25
N GLU A 33 -10.77 6.50 -6.50
CA GLU A 33 -11.61 7.08 -7.54
C GLU A 33 -12.14 8.45 -7.10
N GLY A 34 -12.22 9.41 -8.03
CA GLY A 34 -12.93 10.66 -7.79
C GLY A 34 -12.12 11.82 -7.21
N GLU A 35 -10.79 11.85 -7.35
CA GLU A 35 -10.06 13.11 -7.15
C GLU A 35 -10.70 14.21 -8.01
N PRO A 36 -11.07 15.38 -7.42
CA PRO A 36 -11.68 16.45 -8.19
C PRO A 36 -10.69 16.91 -9.27
N THR A 37 -11.03 16.65 -10.53
CA THR A 37 -10.30 17.22 -11.66
C THR A 37 -10.56 18.72 -11.65
N SER A 38 -9.65 19.45 -11.02
CA SER A 38 -9.79 20.90 -10.83
C SER A 38 -9.81 21.69 -12.15
N ARG A 39 -9.53 21.05 -13.32
CA ARG A 39 -9.51 21.70 -14.63
C ARG A 39 -10.09 20.81 -15.75
N PRO A 40 -10.89 21.38 -16.67
CA PRO A 40 -11.36 20.68 -17.89
C PRO A 40 -10.22 20.10 -18.76
N LYS A 41 -9.01 20.68 -18.66
CA LYS A 41 -7.81 20.23 -19.38
C LYS A 41 -7.23 18.91 -18.84
N ASP A 42 -7.59 18.51 -17.62
CA ASP A 42 -7.09 17.29 -16.98
C ASP A 42 -7.73 16.02 -17.56
N PHE A 43 -8.94 16.11 -18.14
CA PHE A 43 -9.57 14.99 -18.85
C PHE A 43 -8.80 14.62 -20.12
N ILE A 44 -8.38 15.61 -20.90
CA ILE A 44 -7.60 15.40 -22.13
C ILE A 44 -6.22 14.84 -21.77
N ARG A 45 -5.60 15.37 -20.70
CA ARG A 45 -4.34 14.85 -20.17
C ARG A 45 -4.50 13.41 -19.67
N GLY A 46 -5.58 13.09 -18.96
CA GLY A 46 -5.88 11.75 -18.47
C GLY A 46 -6.06 10.74 -19.60
N TRP A 47 -6.71 11.14 -20.69
CA TRP A 47 -6.84 10.33 -21.89
C TRP A 47 -5.50 10.08 -22.60
N ILE A 48 -4.68 11.13 -22.79
CA ILE A 48 -3.33 11.01 -23.39
C ILE A 48 -2.42 10.15 -22.51
N MET A 49 -2.45 10.35 -21.19
CA MET A 49 -1.66 9.56 -20.24
C MET A 49 -2.11 8.10 -20.20
N SER A 50 -3.41 7.82 -20.29
CA SER A 50 -3.93 6.45 -20.40
C SER A 50 -3.37 5.73 -21.62
N ILE A 51 -3.33 6.40 -22.78
CA ILE A 51 -2.74 5.85 -24.00
C ILE A 51 -1.22 5.64 -23.84
N ALA A 52 -0.51 6.61 -23.24
CA ALA A 52 0.94 6.53 -23.04
C ALA A 52 1.37 5.48 -22.00
N HIS A 53 0.52 5.17 -21.02
CA HIS A 53 0.77 4.12 -20.00
C HIS A 53 0.30 2.73 -20.45
N GLY A 54 0.04 2.53 -21.74
CA GLY A 54 -0.36 1.22 -22.29
C GLY A 54 -1.82 0.86 -22.04
N GLY A 55 -2.67 1.82 -21.66
CA GLY A 55 -4.12 1.69 -21.51
C GLY A 55 -4.88 1.61 -22.83
N GLY A 56 -4.39 0.79 -23.76
CA GLY A 56 -5.09 0.47 -24.99
C GLY A 56 -6.25 -0.49 -24.71
N GLY A 57 -7.43 0.03 -24.39
CA GLY A 57 -8.76 -0.57 -24.63
C GLY A 57 -9.08 -1.98 -24.08
N GLY A 58 -8.18 -2.67 -23.40
CA GLY A 58 -8.42 -3.98 -22.80
C GLY A 58 -9.19 -3.89 -21.49
N GLU A 59 -9.90 -4.97 -21.13
CA GLU A 59 -10.51 -5.09 -19.80
C GLU A 59 -9.45 -4.86 -18.72
N GLN A 60 -9.73 -3.90 -17.83
CA GLN A 60 -8.84 -3.64 -16.71
C GLN A 60 -8.91 -4.83 -15.75
N LYS A 61 -7.78 -5.53 -15.59
CA LYS A 61 -7.64 -6.57 -14.56
C LYS A 61 -7.99 -5.99 -13.18
N GLU A 62 -8.67 -6.81 -12.37
CA GLU A 62 -9.04 -6.46 -10.99
C GLU A 62 -7.79 -6.07 -10.19
N SER A 63 -7.91 -5.04 -9.37
CA SER A 63 -6.84 -4.43 -8.59
C SER A 63 -7.36 -4.12 -7.19
N ASN A 64 -6.53 -3.49 -6.35
CA ASN A 64 -6.79 -3.23 -4.94
C ASN A 64 -6.97 -4.54 -4.17
N LEU A 65 -5.98 -5.41 -4.34
CA LEU A 65 -5.93 -6.74 -3.76
C LEU A 65 -4.47 -7.07 -3.40
N ILE A 66 -4.29 -8.04 -2.50
CA ILE A 66 -2.99 -8.59 -2.14
C ILE A 66 -2.96 -10.02 -2.65
N THR A 67 -2.02 -10.31 -3.54
CA THR A 67 -1.81 -11.67 -4.06
C THR A 67 -0.66 -12.33 -3.32
N LEU A 68 -0.90 -13.53 -2.81
CA LEU A 68 0.09 -14.44 -2.28
C LEU A 68 0.72 -15.21 -3.46
N LEU A 69 2.04 -15.15 -3.57
CA LEU A 69 2.85 -15.90 -4.51
C LEU A 69 3.71 -16.89 -3.72
N ARG A 70 3.60 -18.18 -4.02
CA ARG A 70 4.34 -19.24 -3.34
C ARG A 70 5.22 -19.99 -4.31
N ASP A 71 6.48 -20.13 -3.94
CA ASP A 71 7.48 -20.97 -4.57
C ASP A 71 7.79 -22.11 -3.58
N THR A 72 7.24 -23.29 -3.84
CA THR A 72 7.26 -24.43 -2.91
C THR A 72 8.61 -25.15 -2.90
N ASN A 73 9.37 -25.03 -3.98
CA ASN A 73 10.66 -25.70 -4.16
C ASN A 73 11.88 -24.74 -4.07
N ARG A 74 11.62 -23.43 -3.98
CA ARG A 74 12.61 -22.33 -3.90
C ARG A 74 13.52 -22.25 -5.12
N ASP A 75 12.99 -22.56 -6.30
CA ASP A 75 13.74 -22.47 -7.56
C ASP A 75 13.70 -21.08 -8.22
N GLY A 76 12.96 -20.14 -7.62
CA GLY A 76 12.76 -18.79 -8.13
C GLY A 76 11.57 -18.67 -9.09
N THR A 77 10.71 -19.69 -9.17
CA THR A 77 9.49 -19.72 -9.97
C THR A 77 8.27 -19.85 -9.05
N VAL A 78 7.22 -19.10 -9.34
CA VAL A 78 5.97 -19.21 -8.58
C VAL A 78 5.20 -20.46 -8.99
N ASP A 79 4.91 -21.33 -8.03
CA ASP A 79 4.09 -22.53 -8.18
C ASP A 79 2.60 -22.24 -7.94
N GLU A 80 2.30 -21.42 -6.92
CA GLU A 80 0.92 -21.10 -6.54
C GLU A 80 0.68 -19.60 -6.45
N LYS A 81 -0.52 -19.18 -6.85
CA LYS A 81 -0.99 -17.81 -6.79
C LYS A 81 -2.39 -17.77 -6.18
N HIS A 82 -2.56 -17.02 -5.10
CA HIS A 82 -3.85 -16.87 -4.41
C HIS A 82 -4.14 -15.39 -4.14
N ASP A 83 -5.40 -14.98 -4.30
CA ASP A 83 -5.83 -13.65 -3.87
C ASP A 83 -6.10 -13.67 -2.36
N LEU A 84 -5.10 -13.28 -1.58
CA LEU A 84 -5.13 -13.34 -0.12
C LEU A 84 -6.19 -12.40 0.47
N LEU A 85 -6.27 -11.18 -0.07
CA LEU A 85 -7.25 -10.14 0.28
C LEU A 85 -7.69 -9.43 -1.00
N LYS A 86 -8.97 -9.09 -1.08
CA LYS A 86 -9.57 -8.41 -2.25
C LYS A 86 -10.37 -7.18 -1.82
N LYS A 87 -10.68 -6.31 -2.77
CA LYS A 87 -11.54 -5.12 -2.57
C LYS A 87 -11.05 -4.19 -1.47
N LEU A 88 -9.73 -4.01 -1.40
CA LEU A 88 -9.09 -3.10 -0.46
C LEU A 88 -9.23 -1.64 -0.95
N ASP A 89 -8.99 -0.69 -0.07
CA ASP A 89 -8.97 0.74 -0.40
C ASP A 89 -7.53 1.18 -0.71
N SER A 90 -7.15 1.12 -1.99
CA SER A 90 -5.83 1.49 -2.50
C SER A 90 -4.65 1.06 -1.58
N PRO A 91 -4.50 -0.26 -1.32
CA PRO A 91 -3.50 -0.76 -0.39
C PRO A 91 -2.08 -0.43 -0.88
N PHE A 92 -1.11 -0.22 0.02
CA PHE A 92 0.26 0.04 -0.40
C PHE A 92 1.30 -0.65 0.49
N GLY A 93 1.48 -0.20 1.73
CA GLY A 93 2.42 -0.81 2.68
C GLY A 93 1.81 -1.99 3.41
N VAL A 94 2.61 -3.03 3.67
CA VAL A 94 2.21 -4.16 4.52
C VAL A 94 3.33 -4.55 5.47
N ALA A 95 2.96 -5.11 6.62
CA ALA A 95 3.88 -5.71 7.58
C ALA A 95 3.22 -6.90 8.25
N TRP A 96 4.00 -7.95 8.55
CA TRP A 96 3.50 -9.12 9.25
C TRP A 96 4.30 -9.39 10.53
N ILE A 97 3.60 -9.68 11.63
CA ILE A 97 4.19 -10.16 12.90
C ILE A 97 3.10 -10.79 13.77
N ASP A 98 3.46 -11.83 14.53
CA ASP A 98 2.60 -12.51 15.51
C ASP A 98 1.20 -12.85 14.97
N ASP A 99 1.16 -13.60 13.86
CA ASP A 99 -0.08 -14.03 13.19
C ASP A 99 -1.01 -12.85 12.80
N THR A 100 -0.46 -11.65 12.62
CA THR A 100 -1.21 -10.46 12.21
C THR A 100 -0.57 -9.81 10.99
N LEU A 101 -1.37 -9.64 9.93
CA LEU A 101 -1.03 -8.85 8.75
C LEU A 101 -1.59 -7.43 8.91
N TYR A 102 -0.70 -6.44 8.91
CA TYR A 102 -1.05 -5.03 8.87
C TYR A 102 -1.00 -4.55 7.43
N VAL A 103 -2.06 -3.85 7.01
CA VAL A 103 -2.21 -3.31 5.67
C VAL A 103 -2.49 -1.82 5.79
N ALA A 104 -1.61 -0.99 5.25
CA ALA A 104 -1.85 0.44 5.12
C ALA A 104 -2.65 0.71 3.84
N SER A 105 -3.86 1.23 4.02
CA SER A 105 -4.78 1.72 3.00
C SER A 105 -4.79 3.25 2.97
N THR A 106 -5.49 3.85 2.01
CA THR A 106 -5.70 5.31 1.89
C THR A 106 -6.08 5.95 3.23
N ALA A 107 -7.06 5.35 3.91
CA ALA A 107 -7.73 5.93 5.07
C ALA A 107 -7.35 5.31 6.42
N ALA A 108 -6.62 4.19 6.47
CA ALA A 108 -6.30 3.54 7.73
C ALA A 108 -5.13 2.54 7.64
N ILE A 109 -4.59 2.19 8.80
CA ILE A 109 -3.91 0.90 8.99
C ILE A 109 -4.96 -0.11 9.45
N LEU A 110 -5.09 -1.20 8.69
CA LEU A 110 -5.97 -2.32 8.98
C LEU A 110 -5.15 -3.49 9.52
N ALA A 111 -5.67 -4.18 10.53
CA ALA A 111 -5.07 -5.38 11.10
C ALA A 111 -5.95 -6.59 10.82
N TYR A 112 -5.37 -7.60 10.16
CA TYR A 112 -6.02 -8.86 9.82
C TYR A 112 -5.36 -10.01 10.58
N PRO A 113 -6.14 -10.95 11.15
CA PRO A 113 -5.57 -12.21 11.61
C PRO A 113 -5.08 -12.99 10.40
N TYR A 114 -3.81 -13.34 10.39
CA TYR A 114 -3.18 -14.07 9.30
C TYR A 114 -2.04 -14.95 9.81
N LYS A 115 -2.28 -16.25 9.80
CA LYS A 115 -1.28 -17.28 10.06
C LYS A 115 -0.56 -17.62 8.78
N LEU A 116 0.77 -17.74 8.86
CA LEU A 116 1.58 -18.13 7.71
C LEU A 116 1.09 -19.47 7.12
N GLY A 117 1.09 -19.55 5.79
CA GLY A 117 0.60 -20.71 5.05
C GLY A 117 -0.88 -20.62 4.65
N GLN A 118 -1.67 -19.73 5.23
CA GLN A 118 -3.04 -19.49 4.76
C GLN A 118 -3.03 -18.90 3.34
N ASN A 119 -3.97 -19.35 2.51
CA ASN A 119 -4.11 -18.91 1.12
C ASN A 119 -5.15 -17.78 0.94
N GLU A 120 -5.99 -17.54 1.95
CA GLU A 120 -7.02 -16.50 1.95
C GLU A 120 -7.25 -15.97 3.39
N ILE A 121 -7.58 -14.69 3.52
CA ILE A 121 -8.09 -14.08 4.75
C ILE A 121 -9.56 -13.72 4.54
N THR A 122 -10.44 -14.38 5.28
CA THR A 122 -11.90 -14.12 5.25
C THR A 122 -12.40 -13.32 6.46
N ALA A 123 -11.55 -13.17 7.49
CA ALA A 123 -11.87 -12.40 8.68
C ALA A 123 -11.95 -10.91 8.37
N GLN A 124 -12.90 -10.22 9.02
CA GLN A 124 -13.00 -8.76 8.94
C GLN A 124 -11.80 -8.11 9.63
N PRO A 125 -11.24 -7.02 9.07
CA PRO A 125 -10.14 -6.31 9.71
C PRO A 125 -10.61 -5.56 10.94
N ARG A 126 -9.69 -5.38 11.89
CA ARG A 126 -9.77 -4.30 12.87
C ARG A 126 -9.11 -3.06 12.29
N VAL A 127 -9.77 -1.90 12.37
CA VAL A 127 -9.11 -0.61 12.11
C VAL A 127 -8.15 -0.36 13.27
N LEU A 128 -6.84 -0.34 13.01
CA LEU A 128 -5.82 -0.07 14.02
C LEU A 128 -5.71 1.45 14.25
N THR A 129 -5.48 2.20 13.18
CA THR A 129 -5.23 3.64 13.23
C THR A 129 -5.80 4.31 11.99
N PRO A 130 -6.74 5.26 12.12
CA PRO A 130 -7.17 6.09 11.00
C PRO A 130 -6.00 6.93 10.47
N LEU A 131 -5.92 7.05 9.14
CA LEU A 131 -4.93 7.87 8.44
C LEU A 131 -5.64 9.01 7.67
N PRO A 132 -4.92 10.08 7.32
CA PRO A 132 -5.47 11.12 6.45
C PRO A 132 -5.74 10.56 5.04
N GLY A 133 -7.00 10.14 4.80
CA GLY A 133 -7.54 9.82 3.48
C GLY A 133 -8.27 11.02 2.88
N GLY A 134 -9.17 11.66 3.62
CA GLY A 134 -9.85 12.90 3.21
C GLY A 134 -10.66 12.80 1.91
N PRO A 135 -11.29 13.90 1.46
CA PRO A 135 -11.94 13.97 0.14
C PRO A 135 -10.92 14.15 -1.02
N ILE A 136 -9.68 14.52 -0.71
CA ILE A 136 -8.57 14.64 -1.65
C ILE A 136 -7.39 13.90 -1.00
N ASP A 137 -6.75 12.99 -1.75
CA ASP A 137 -5.56 12.25 -1.30
C ASP A 137 -4.47 12.20 -2.38
N HIS A 138 -3.85 13.34 -2.64
CA HIS A 138 -2.90 13.51 -3.75
C HIS A 138 -1.73 12.52 -3.72
N HIS A 139 -1.15 12.31 -2.53
CA HIS A 139 -0.17 11.24 -2.28
C HIS A 139 -0.84 10.13 -1.46
N TRP A 140 -1.75 9.40 -2.10
CA TRP A 140 -2.59 8.39 -1.47
C TRP A 140 -1.84 7.17 -0.93
N THR A 141 -0.68 6.84 -1.48
CA THR A 141 0.13 5.70 -1.02
C THR A 141 0.56 5.88 0.43
N LYS A 142 0.35 4.85 1.26
CA LYS A 142 0.80 4.79 2.66
C LYS A 142 1.71 3.58 2.82
N ASP A 143 3.01 3.80 2.90
CA ASP A 143 4.00 2.74 3.10
C ASP A 143 4.08 2.33 4.57
N LEU A 144 4.55 1.12 4.86
CA LEU A 144 4.55 0.56 6.21
C LEU A 144 5.85 -0.19 6.50
N ALA A 145 6.48 0.13 7.62
CA ALA A 145 7.65 -0.58 8.14
C ALA A 145 7.42 -0.99 9.60
N LEU A 146 7.93 -2.16 9.98
CA LEU A 146 7.85 -2.70 11.34
C LEU A 146 9.16 -2.46 12.08
N SER A 147 9.10 -1.93 13.31
CA SER A 147 10.28 -1.78 14.16
C SER A 147 10.99 -3.12 14.42
N PRO A 148 12.32 -3.13 14.64
CA PRO A 148 13.05 -4.37 14.90
C PRO A 148 12.54 -5.17 16.11
N ASP A 149 11.99 -4.50 17.11
CA ASP A 149 11.37 -5.09 18.31
C ASP A 149 9.90 -5.49 18.12
N GLY A 150 9.32 -5.23 16.95
CA GLY A 150 7.94 -5.58 16.60
C GLY A 150 6.84 -4.77 17.31
N GLN A 151 7.20 -3.74 18.08
CA GLN A 151 6.24 -2.96 18.88
C GLN A 151 5.57 -1.84 18.08
N MET A 152 6.29 -1.25 17.14
CA MET A 152 5.89 -0.05 16.42
C MET A 152 5.78 -0.29 14.93
N LEU A 153 4.74 0.28 14.34
CA LEU A 153 4.62 0.45 12.90
C LEU A 153 5.01 1.89 12.54
N TYR A 154 5.76 2.06 11.47
CA TYR A 154 6.04 3.36 10.87
C TYR A 154 5.30 3.46 9.55
N VAL A 155 4.44 4.47 9.41
CA VAL A 155 3.62 4.68 8.22
C VAL A 155 3.98 5.98 7.54
N SER A 156 4.17 5.95 6.21
CA SER A 156 4.35 7.17 5.42
C SER A 156 3.00 7.83 5.15
N VAL A 157 2.94 9.15 5.30
CA VAL A 157 1.77 9.96 4.95
C VAL A 157 2.23 11.12 4.09
N GLY A 158 2.02 11.02 2.78
CA GLY A 158 2.40 12.08 1.83
C GLY A 158 1.54 13.34 1.97
N SER A 159 2.07 14.48 1.50
CA SER A 159 1.36 15.76 1.41
C SER A 159 0.12 15.64 0.56
N ASN A 160 -0.86 16.53 0.75
CA ASN A 160 -2.03 16.55 -0.10
C ASN A 160 -1.86 17.42 -1.36
N SER A 161 -0.66 17.96 -1.59
CA SER A 161 -0.41 18.91 -2.68
C SER A 161 1.07 18.98 -3.05
N ASN A 162 1.41 19.78 -4.07
CA ASN A 162 2.80 20.06 -4.43
C ASN A 162 3.41 21.12 -3.49
N ILE A 163 2.67 22.20 -3.26
CA ILE A 163 3.05 23.35 -2.43
C ILE A 163 1.81 24.07 -1.86
N VAL A 164 0.99 23.33 -1.11
CA VAL A 164 -0.15 23.83 -0.31
C VAL A 164 -1.33 24.36 -1.17
N GLU A 165 -1.44 23.94 -2.43
CA GLU A 165 -2.55 24.38 -3.30
C GLU A 165 -3.94 23.96 -2.79
N ASN A 166 -4.00 22.89 -1.99
CA ASN A 166 -5.22 22.39 -1.37
C ASN A 166 -5.50 23.01 0.02
N GLY A 167 -4.68 23.97 0.44
CA GLY A 167 -4.80 24.70 1.70
C GLY A 167 -4.11 24.01 2.88
N LEU A 168 -3.73 24.80 3.89
CA LEU A 168 -2.99 24.32 5.08
C LEU A 168 -3.76 23.26 5.87
N GLU A 169 -5.09 23.35 5.91
CA GLU A 169 -5.94 22.37 6.59
C GLU A 169 -5.83 20.98 5.96
N ALA A 170 -5.72 20.90 4.64
CA ALA A 170 -5.57 19.64 3.91
C ALA A 170 -4.22 18.96 4.17
N GLU A 171 -3.21 19.74 4.59
CA GLU A 171 -1.84 19.26 4.89
C GLU A 171 -1.65 18.83 6.36
N LYS A 172 -2.69 18.95 7.20
CA LYS A 172 -2.61 18.55 8.61
C LYS A 172 -2.24 17.07 8.75
N SER A 173 -1.21 16.83 9.56
CA SER A 173 -0.68 15.49 9.85
C SER A 173 -0.20 14.71 8.60
N ARG A 174 0.12 15.43 7.53
CA ARG A 174 0.70 14.89 6.28
C ARG A 174 2.15 15.34 6.11
N ALA A 175 2.76 14.92 5.00
CA ALA A 175 4.18 15.13 4.72
C ALA A 175 5.08 14.62 5.86
N ALA A 176 4.76 13.42 6.35
CA ALA A 176 5.31 12.91 7.60
C ALA A 176 5.43 11.38 7.61
N ILE A 177 6.23 10.89 8.54
CA ILE A 177 6.22 9.50 8.99
C ILE A 177 5.56 9.49 10.36
N TRP A 178 4.54 8.67 10.54
CA TRP A 178 3.92 8.44 11.85
C TRP A 178 4.50 7.18 12.47
N GLN A 179 4.71 7.19 13.79
CA GLN A 179 4.97 6.01 14.59
C GLN A 179 3.67 5.60 15.28
N VAL A 180 3.29 4.34 15.14
CA VAL A 180 2.02 3.76 15.59
C VAL A 180 2.30 2.56 16.48
N ASP A 181 1.76 2.57 17.69
CA ASP A 181 1.78 1.41 18.58
C ASP A 181 0.90 0.30 18.02
N ARG A 182 1.49 -0.88 17.80
CA ARG A 182 0.83 -1.98 17.08
C ARG A 182 -0.35 -2.59 17.84
N GLN A 183 -0.34 -2.51 19.17
CA GLN A 183 -1.38 -3.09 20.01
C GLN A 183 -2.57 -2.13 20.17
N THR A 184 -2.26 -0.89 20.52
CA THR A 184 -3.25 0.13 20.91
C THR A 184 -3.73 0.98 19.73
N GLY A 185 -2.92 1.12 18.68
CA GLY A 185 -3.17 2.04 17.57
C GLY A 185 -2.86 3.50 17.89
N ALA A 186 -2.31 3.79 19.07
CA ALA A 186 -1.88 5.13 19.44
C ALA A 186 -0.75 5.60 18.50
N ALA A 187 -0.85 6.83 18.02
CA ALA A 187 0.04 7.34 16.98
C ALA A 187 0.60 8.71 17.31
N ARG A 188 1.82 8.98 16.82
CA ARG A 188 2.46 10.29 16.84
C ARG A 188 3.25 10.54 15.56
N ILE A 189 3.50 11.80 15.24
CA ILE A 189 4.45 12.15 14.17
C ILE A 189 5.87 11.82 14.67
N PHE A 190 6.56 10.95 13.94
CA PHE A 190 7.96 10.58 14.19
C PHE A 190 8.92 11.53 13.48
N ALA A 191 8.64 11.83 12.21
CA ALA A 191 9.38 12.78 11.39
C ALA A 191 8.42 13.52 10.45
N SER A 192 8.72 14.78 10.12
CA SER A 192 7.89 15.62 9.25
C SER A 192 8.74 16.43 8.26
N GLY A 193 8.08 17.12 7.31
CA GLY A 193 8.75 17.85 6.24
C GLY A 193 9.10 16.97 5.02
N LEU A 194 8.51 15.79 4.95
CA LEU A 194 8.79 14.78 3.93
C LEU A 194 7.62 14.71 2.95
N ARG A 195 7.74 15.30 1.75
CA ARG A 195 6.60 15.48 0.82
C ARG A 195 5.88 14.16 0.47
N ASN A 196 6.61 13.08 0.18
CA ASN A 196 6.02 11.77 -0.11
C ASN A 196 7.01 10.61 0.23
N PRO A 197 7.16 10.23 1.51
CA PRO A 197 8.26 9.37 1.97
C PRO A 197 7.94 7.87 1.83
N ASN A 198 7.75 7.38 0.61
CA ASN A 198 7.60 5.95 0.33
C ASN A 198 8.95 5.24 0.24
N GLY A 199 8.97 3.93 0.47
CA GLY A 199 10.17 3.10 0.49
C GLY A 199 10.85 3.11 1.86
N LEU A 200 10.07 3.03 2.94
CA LEU A 200 10.59 3.03 4.30
C LEU A 200 11.45 1.78 4.54
N GLY A 201 12.69 1.98 4.94
CA GLY A 201 13.60 0.94 5.39
C GLY A 201 14.10 1.25 6.79
N LEU A 202 14.17 0.23 7.64
CA LEU A 202 14.79 0.32 8.97
C LEU A 202 16.16 -0.35 8.91
N GLN A 203 17.19 0.42 9.25
CA GLN A 203 18.54 -0.09 9.38
C GLN A 203 18.76 -0.57 10.83
N PRO A 204 19.12 -1.84 11.03
CA PRO A 204 19.47 -2.37 12.35
C PRO A 204 20.82 -1.83 12.86
#